data_AF-A0A098M5R3-F1
#
_entry.id   AF-A0A098M5R3-F1
#
_cell.length_a   1.000
_cell.length_b   1.000
_cell.length_c   1.000
_cell.angle_alpha   90.00
_cell.angle_beta   90.00
_cell.angle_gamma   90.00
#
_symmetry.space_group_name_H-M   'P 1'
#
loop_
_entity.id
_entity.type
_entity.pdbx_description
1 polymer ?
#
loop_
_entity_poly.entity_id
_entity_poly.type
_entity_poly.pdbx_seq_one_letter_code
_entity_poly.pdbx_strand_id
1 'polypeptide(L)'
;MSYTELLERKSEILKKTVENWISRENRDGLNLQEAHIYRNMLKELHQNEHELNGVRDEEVVKRRDSESTEKDDTFTAREPEAQTV
;
A
#
# COMPACT_ATOMS: atom_id res chain seq x y z
N MET A 1 -0.16 -15.49 5.12
CA MET A 1 -0.70 -14.23 4.59
C MET A 1 0.35 -13.16 4.83
N SER A 2 0.68 -12.38 3.80
CA SER A 2 1.50 -11.18 3.95
C SER A 2 0.69 -10.07 4.67
N TYR A 3 1.39 -9.05 5.16
CA TYR A 3 0.73 -7.91 5.79
C TYR A 3 -0.16 -7.14 4.80
N THR A 4 0.29 -6.99 3.54
CA THR A 4 -0.51 -6.38 2.46
C THR A 4 -1.77 -7.18 2.15
N GLU A 5 -1.68 -8.50 2.03
CA GLU A 5 -2.83 -9.39 1.82
C GLU A 5 -3.85 -9.28 2.96
N LEU A 6 -3.38 -9.10 4.20
CA LEU A 6 -4.25 -8.92 5.36
C LEU A 6 -5.01 -7.59 5.30
N LEU A 7 -4.32 -6.49 4.95
CA LEU A 7 -4.94 -5.18 4.78
C LEU A 7 -5.96 -5.16 3.64
N GLU A 8 -5.65 -5.80 2.51
CA GLU A 8 -6.56 -5.96 1.38
C GLU A 8 -7.81 -6.77 1.75
N ARG A 9 -7.63 -7.93 2.40
CA ARG A 9 -8.76 -8.73 2.90
C ARG A 9 -9.61 -7.96 3.90
N LYS A 10 -8.99 -7.22 4.82
CA LYS A 10 -9.69 -6.36 5.78
C LYS A 10 -10.48 -5.25 5.06
N SER A 11 -9.91 -4.66 4.01
CA SER A 11 -10.56 -3.61 3.21
C SER A 11 -11.81 -4.15 2.53
N GLU A 12 -11.75 -5.34 1.93
CA GLU A 12 -12.89 -5.98 1.28
C GLU A 12 -14.04 -6.24 2.26
N ILE A 13 -13.74 -6.78 3.45
CA ILE A 13 -14.76 -7.05 4.48
C ILE A 13 -15.41 -5.76 4.95
N LEU A 14 -14.60 -4.72 5.23
CA LEU A 14 -15.10 -3.43 5.68
C LEU A 14 -15.98 -2.77 4.61
N LYS A 15 -15.58 -2.81 3.33
CA LYS A 15 -16.38 -2.27 2.22
C LYS A 15 -17.74 -2.94 2.09
N LYS A 16 -17.78 -4.29 2.05
CA LYS A 16 -19.04 -5.04 2.00
C LYS A 16 -19.95 -4.72 3.19
N THR A 17 -19.36 -4.59 4.37
CA THR A 17 -20.12 -4.29 5.57
C THR A 17 -20.66 -2.86 5.53
N VAL A 18 -19.86 -1.87 5.13
CA VAL A 18 -20.27 -0.47 4.93
C VAL A 18 -21.41 -0.36 3.90
N GLU A 19 -21.32 -1.07 2.78
CA GLU A 19 -22.39 -1.12 1.75
C GLU A 19 -23.72 -1.66 2.33
N ASN A 20 -23.64 -2.69 3.17
CA ASN A 20 -24.81 -3.23 3.86
C ASN A 20 -25.40 -2.22 4.85
N TRP A 21 -24.57 -1.48 5.57
CA TRP A 21 -25.03 -0.41 6.46
C TRP A 21 -25.69 0.74 5.70
N ILE A 22 -25.12 1.17 4.57
CA ILE A 22 -25.71 2.19 3.69
C ILE A 22 -27.08 1.72 3.18
N SER A 23 -27.17 0.47 2.74
CA SER A 23 -28.43 -0.10 2.25
C SER A 23 -29.50 -0.11 3.34
N ARG A 24 -29.10 -0.31 4.60
CA ARG A 24 -30.02 -0.29 5.73
C ARG A 24 -30.42 1.12 6.14
N GLU A 25 -29.47 2.06 6.18
CA GLU A 25 -29.73 3.48 6.41
C GLU A 25 -30.74 4.04 5.41
N ASN A 26 -30.59 3.67 4.14
CA ASN A 26 -31.48 4.12 3.07
C ASN A 26 -32.90 3.52 3.13
N ARG A 27 -33.07 2.35 3.77
CA ARG A 27 -34.37 1.68 3.88
C ARG A 27 -35.14 2.11 5.12
N ASP A 28 -34.50 1.98 6.27
CA ASP A 28 -35.16 2.08 7.58
C ASP A 28 -34.58 3.20 8.45
N GLY A 29 -33.49 3.83 8.00
CA GLY A 29 -32.66 4.70 8.83
C GLY A 29 -31.74 3.90 9.76
N LEU A 30 -30.73 4.56 10.31
CA LEU A 30 -29.89 4.01 11.38
C LEU A 30 -30.32 4.59 12.72
N ASN A 31 -30.40 3.75 13.75
CA ASN A 31 -30.51 4.26 15.10
C ASN A 31 -29.20 4.91 15.57
N LEU A 32 -29.20 5.57 16.74
CA LEU A 32 -28.02 6.30 17.23
C LEU A 32 -26.77 5.40 17.39
N GLN A 33 -26.94 4.22 17.97
CA GLN A 33 -25.84 3.27 18.18
C GLN A 33 -25.32 2.73 16.84
N GLU A 34 -26.23 2.45 15.93
CA GLU A 34 -25.96 2.00 14.58
C GLU A 34 -25.20 3.03 13.76
N ALA A 35 -25.59 4.29 13.82
CA ALA A 35 -24.88 5.40 13.20
C ALA A 35 -23.47 5.56 13.80
N HIS A 36 -23.31 5.36 15.12
CA HIS A 36 -21.99 5.35 15.75
C HIS A 36 -21.10 4.21 15.25
N ILE A 37 -21.65 3.00 15.14
CA ILE A 37 -20.93 1.82 14.62
C ILE A 37 -20.53 2.06 13.16
N TYR A 38 -21.47 2.51 12.33
CA TYR A 38 -21.23 2.84 10.93
C TYR A 38 -20.12 3.88 10.75
N ARG A 39 -20.14 4.95 11.56
CA ARG A 39 -19.09 5.99 11.53
C ARG A 39 -17.72 5.45 11.96
N ASN A 40 -17.67 4.54 12.94
CA ASN A 40 -16.42 3.91 13.35
C ASN A 40 -15.87 3.00 12.26
N MET A 41 -16.74 2.26 11.58
CA MET A 41 -16.39 1.42 10.44
C MET A 41 -15.79 2.22 9.27
N LEU A 42 -16.37 3.39 8.95
CA LEU A 42 -15.81 4.30 7.94
C LEU A 42 -14.40 4.77 8.32
N LYS A 43 -14.18 5.13 9.59
CA LYS A 43 -12.85 5.52 10.07
C LYS A 43 -11.86 4.36 9.95
N GLU A 44 -12.27 3.16 10.32
CA GLU A 44 -11.42 1.97 10.22
C GLU A 44 -11.08 1.65 8.76
N LEU A 45 -12.02 1.85 7.83
CA LEU A 45 -11.77 1.67 6.40
C LEU A 45 -10.73 2.68 5.90
N HIS A 46 -10.88 3.98 6.22
CA HIS A 46 -9.91 5.00 5.84
C HIS A 46 -8.52 4.75 6.45
N GLN A 47 -8.47 4.33 7.71
CA GLN A 47 -7.21 3.99 8.38
C GLN A 47 -6.52 2.80 7.67
N ASN A 48 -7.28 1.77 7.31
CA ASN A 48 -6.76 0.62 6.58
C ASN A 48 -6.25 1.01 5.18
N GLU A 49 -6.98 1.87 4.46
CA GLU A 49 -6.53 2.36 3.15
C GLU A 49 -5.26 3.20 3.26
N HIS A 50 -5.13 4.02 4.32
CA HIS A 50 -3.91 4.78 4.59
C HIS A 50 -2.71 3.85 4.89
N GLU A 51 -2.90 2.82 5.71
CA GLU A 51 -1.86 1.82 5.98
C GLU A 51 -1.45 1.06 4.72
N LEU A 52 -2.43 0.62 3.92
CA LEU A 52 -2.16 -0.09 2.67
C LEU A 52 -1.38 0.78 1.68
N ASN A 53 -1.71 2.07 1.58
CA ASN A 53 -0.98 2.98 0.73
C ASN A 53 0.45 3.22 1.24
N GLY A 54 0.63 3.37 2.56
CA GLY A 54 1.95 3.49 3.17
C GLY A 54 2.86 2.29 2.86
N VAL A 55 2.34 1.06 2.97
CA VAL A 55 3.11 -0.15 2.63
C VAL A 55 3.47 -0.18 1.13
N ARG A 56 2.56 0.23 0.25
CA ARG A 56 2.83 0.32 -1.19
C ARG A 56 3.90 1.36 -1.51
N ASP A 57 3.86 2.51 -0.86
CA ASP A 57 4.85 3.57 -1.03
C ASP A 57 6.24 3.11 -0.56
N GLU A 58 6.33 2.42 0.58
CA GLU A 58 7.58 1.81 1.08
C GLU A 58 8.14 0.75 0.12
N GLU A 59 7.28 -0.10 -0.45
CA GLU A 59 7.69 -1.10 -1.45
C GLU A 59 8.24 -0.43 -2.74
N VAL A 60 7.66 0.68 -3.16
CA VAL A 60 8.12 1.44 -4.34
C VAL A 60 9.49 2.08 -4.07
N VAL A 61 9.70 2.65 -2.88
CA VAL A 61 11.00 3.22 -2.48
C VAL A 61 12.09 2.13 -2.48
N LYS A 62 11.80 0.98 -1.87
CA LYS A 62 12.75 -0.14 -1.78
C LYS A 62 13.19 -0.68 -3.16
N ARG A 63 12.31 -0.65 -4.16
CA ARG A 63 12.66 -1.05 -5.54
C ARG A 63 13.61 -0.06 -6.22
N ARG A 64 13.46 1.25 -5.98
CA ARG A 64 14.33 2.29 -6.56
C ARG A 64 15.73 2.27 -5.96
N ASP A 65 15.85 1.99 -4.66
CA ASP A 65 17.15 1.88 -4.01
C ASP A 65 17.94 0.65 -4.50
N SER A 66 17.24 -0.42 -4.90
CA SER A 66 17.85 -1.64 -5.45
C SER A 66 18.30 -1.48 -6.92
N GLU A 67 17.63 -0.64 -7.70
CA GLU A 67 17.99 -0.33 -9.10
C GLU A 67 19.20 0.62 -9.21
N SER A 68 19.47 1.38 -8.15
CA SER A 68 20.56 2.37 -8.10
C SER A 68 21.93 1.73 -7.86
N THR A 69 21.99 0.49 -7.37
CA THR A 69 23.25 -0.20 -7.05
C THR A 69 23.84 -1.01 -8.21
N GLU A 70 23.15 -1.15 -9.35
CA GLU A 70 23.61 -2.01 -10.46
C GLU A 70 24.36 -1.27 -11.59
N LYS A 71 24.50 0.07 -11.53
CA LYS A 71 25.08 0.85 -12.64
C LYS A 71 26.52 1.37 -12.44
N ASP A 72 27.18 1.05 -11.32
CA ASP A 72 28.50 1.64 -11.00
C ASP A 72 29.71 0.69 -11.16
N ASP A 73 29.55 -0.56 -11.62
CA ASP A 73 30.67 -1.52 -11.77
C ASP A 73 31.07 -1.79 -13.24
N THR A 74 31.05 -0.77 -14.10
CA THR A 74 31.64 -0.93 -15.45
C THR A 74 32.32 0.34 -15.96
N PHE A 75 33.35 0.82 -15.26
CA PHE A 75 34.28 1.76 -15.87
C PHE A 75 35.75 1.54 -15.45
N THR A 76 36.54 1.18 -16.47
CA THR A 76 37.99 1.39 -16.66
C THR A 76 39.03 0.60 -15.85
N ALA A 77 39.72 -0.31 -16.55
CA ALA A 77 41.18 -0.37 -16.51
C ALA A 77 41.72 -0.53 -17.95
N ARG A 78 42.26 0.59 -18.41
CA ARG A 78 42.83 0.90 -19.73
C ARG A 78 44.16 0.15 -19.93
N GLU A 79 44.32 -0.54 -21.06
CA GLU A 79 45.62 -1.05 -21.54
C GLU A 79 46.65 0.09 -21.65
N PRO A 80 47.92 -0.15 -21.30
CA PRO A 80 49.02 0.63 -21.83
C PRO A 80 49.74 -0.17 -22.91
N GLU A 81 49.46 0.15 -24.17
CA GLU A 81 50.45 -0.01 -25.23
C GLU A 81 51.58 1.01 -25.01
N ALA A 82 52.82 0.52 -24.91
CA ALA A 82 54.01 1.33 -25.17
C ALA A 82 55.13 0.42 -25.69
N GLN A 83 55.14 0.24 -27.01
CA GLN A 83 56.37 -0.06 -27.75
C GLN A 83 57.17 1.23 -27.91
N THR A 84 58.44 1.28 -27.51
CA THR A 84 59.42 2.18 -28.15
C THR A 84 60.85 1.68 -27.96
N VAL A 85 61.45 1.27 -29.09
CA VAL A 85 62.86 1.27 -29.56
C VAL A 85 63.95 0.67 -28.67
#